data_AF-A0A2A4RVR1-F1
#
_entry.id   AF-A0A2A4RVR1-F1
#
_cell.length_a   1.000
_cell.length_b   1.000
_cell.length_c   1.000
_cell.angle_alpha   90.00
_cell.angle_beta   90.00
_cell.angle_gamma   90.00
#
_symmetry.space_group_name_H-M   'P 1'
#
loop_
_entity.id
_entity.type
_entity.pdbx_description
1 polymer ?
#
loop_
_entity_poly.entity_id
_entity_poly.type
_entity_poly.pdbx_seq_one_letter_code
_entity_poly.pdbx_strand_id
1 'polypeptide(L)' 'MAVCWLFPGKTVSIDCPCLDCNESISIQMRDGQVLSADPSTIVGHRNLPSSPTDARRV' A
#
# COMPACT_ATOMS: atom_id res chain seq x y z
N MET A 1 2.57 4.23 -1.63
CA MET A 1 1.70 3.28 -2.37
C MET A 1 1.31 3.93 -3.68
N ALA A 2 1.43 3.23 -4.82
CA ALA A 2 1.31 3.83 -6.16
C ALA A 2 -0.14 4.09 -6.63
N VAL A 3 -1.15 3.65 -5.87
CA VAL A 3 -2.57 3.69 -6.26
C VAL A 3 -3.05 5.11 -6.60
N CYS A 4 -2.52 6.14 -5.93
CA CYS A 4 -2.85 7.54 -6.22
C CYS A 4 -2.40 8.04 -7.59
N TRP A 5 -1.40 7.40 -8.22
CA TRP A 5 -0.94 7.79 -9.55
C TRP A 5 -1.83 7.21 -10.64
N LEU A 6 -2.49 6.08 -10.37
CA LEU A 6 -3.40 5.44 -11.31
C LEU A 6 -4.78 6.11 -11.33
N PHE A 7 -5.21 6.66 -10.19
CA PHE A 7 -6.57 7.21 -10.01
C PHE A 7 -6.55 8.57 -9.28
N PRO A 8 -6.07 9.64 -9.93
CA PRO A 8 -5.94 10.95 -9.30
C PRO A 8 -7.30 11.51 -8.86
N GLY A 9 -7.37 12.04 -7.62
CA GLY A 9 -8.57 12.63 -7.04
C GLY A 9 -9.67 11.63 -6.67
N LYS A 10 -9.41 10.32 -6.77
CA LYS A 10 -10.39 9.27 -6.46
C LYS A 10 -10.06 8.59 -5.14
N THR A 11 -11.11 8.23 -4.41
CA THR A 11 -10.97 7.26 -3.32
C THR A 11 -10.95 5.86 -3.92
N VAL A 12 -9.94 5.08 -3.56
CA VAL A 12 -9.78 3.68 -3.95
C VAL A 12 -9.95 2.81 -2.71
N SER A 13 -10.80 1.80 -2.82
CA SER A 13 -10.95 0.74 -1.82
C SER A 13 -10.04 -0.43 -2.19
N ILE A 14 -9.34 -0.97 -1.20
CA ILE A 14 -8.43 -2.10 -1.35
C ILE A 14 -8.83 -3.15 -0.33
N ASP A 15 -9.24 -4.31 -0.81
CA ASP A 15 -9.59 -5.46 0.03
C ASP A 15 -8.61 -6.60 -0.30
N CYS A 16 -7.92 -7.10 0.72
CA CYS A 16 -6.93 -8.16 0.56
C CYS A 16 -6.81 -9.02 1.83
N PRO A 17 -6.28 -10.24 1.75
CA PRO A 17 -5.92 -11.00 2.94
C PRO A 17 -4.58 -10.51 3.52
N CYS A 18 -4.44 -10.65 4.85
CA CYS A 18 -3.18 -10.50 5.55
C CYS A 18 -2.18 -11.55 5.07
N LEU A 19 -0.95 -11.12 4.80
CA LEU A 19 0.10 -12.02 4.29
C LEU A 19 0.52 -13.10 5.30
N ASP A 20 0.34 -12.85 6.60
CA ASP A 20 0.74 -13.76 7.68
C ASP A 20 -0.40 -14.69 8.11
N CYS A 21 -1.52 -14.12 8.57
CA CYS A 21 -2.64 -14.89 9.15
C CYS A 21 -3.83 -15.12 8.20
N ASN A 22 -3.82 -14.53 6.99
CA ASN A 22 -4.88 -14.63 6.00
C ASN A 22 -6.25 -14.04 6.42
N GLU A 23 -6.31 -13.27 7.50
CA GLU A 23 -7.50 -12.48 7.87
C GLU A 23 -7.72 -11.31 6.89
N SER A 24 -8.96 -10.82 6.80
CA SER A 24 -9.30 -9.75 5.86
C SER A 24 -8.71 -8.39 6.29
N ILE A 25 -8.19 -7.66 5.33
CA ILE A 25 -7.70 -6.28 5.45
C ILE A 25 -8.48 -5.41 4.47
N SER A 26 -8.98 -4.27 4.94
CA SER A 26 -9.63 -3.26 4.10
C SER A 26 -9.00 -1.88 4.31
N ILE A 27 -8.70 -1.19 3.21
CA ILE A 27 -8.05 0.11 3.21
C ILE A 27 -8.77 1.04 2.22
N GLN A 28 -9.09 2.26 2.66
CA GLN A 28 -9.47 3.34 1.75
C GLN A 28 -8.33 4.33 1.61
N MET A 29 -7.99 4.67 0.37
CA MET A 29 -6.92 5.61 0.06
C MET A 29 -7.38 6.68 -0.92
N ARG A 30 -6.81 7.88 -0.81
CA ARG A 30 -6.96 8.96 -1.79
C ARG A 30 -5.66 9.75 -1.87
N ASP A 31 -5.14 9.95 -3.08
CA ASP A 31 -4.00 10.85 -3.34
C ASP A 31 -2.77 10.61 -2.42
N GLY A 32 -2.50 9.35 -2.08
CA GLY A 32 -1.35 8.93 -1.27
C GLY A 32 -1.62 8.91 0.23
N GLN A 33 -2.80 9.35 0.65
CA GLN A 33 -3.25 9.32 2.03
C GLN A 33 -4.14 8.10 2.30
N VAL A 34 -3.99 7.51 3.47
CA VAL A 34 -4.91 6.49 3.99
C VAL A 34 -6.03 7.21 4.73
N LEU A 35 -7.26 7.00 4.28
CA LEU A 35 -8.46 7.59 4.86
C LEU A 35 -9.07 6.69 5.94
N SER A 36 -9.04 5.37 5.73
CA SER A 36 -9.46 4.36 6.70
C SER A 36 -8.65 3.07 6.51
N ALA A 37 -8.47 2.34 7.60
CA ALA A 37 -7.73 1.10 7.64
C ALA A 37 -8.36 0.17 8.70
N ASP A 38 -8.70 -1.05 8.31
CA ASP A 38 -9.26 -2.07 9.18
C ASP A 38 -8.58 -3.43 8.92
N PRO A 39 -7.87 -4.01 9.90
CA PRO A 39 -7.65 -3.49 11.26
C PRO A 39 -6.77 -2.23 11.28
N SER A 40 -6.90 -1.38 12.30
CA SER A 40 -6.10 -0.14 12.40
C SER A 40 -4.59 -0.36 12.58
N THR A 41 -4.17 -1.61 12.79
CA THR A 41 -2.79 -2.05 13.02
C THR A 41 -2.09 -2.55 11.76
N ILE A 42 -2.70 -2.44 10.57
CA ILE A 42 -2.11 -2.90 9.31
C ILE A 42 -0.71 -2.32 9.09
N VAL A 43 0.20 -3.19 8.62
CA VAL A 43 1.55 -2.83 8.20
C VAL A 43 1.78 -3.23 6.75
N GLY A 44 2.53 -2.40 6.00
CA GLY A 44 2.94 -2.69 4.64
C GLY A 44 4.32 -3.33 4.60
N HIS A 45 4.45 -4.51 3.99
CA HIS A 45 5.74 -5.14 3.72
C HIS A 45 6.22 -4.80 2.30
N ARG A 46 7.50 -4.42 2.17
CA ARG A 46 8.16 -4.25 0.87
C ARG A 46 9.54 -4.87 0.91
N ASN A 47 9.80 -5.82 0.00
CA ASN A 47 11.16 -6.29 -0.24
C ASN A 47 11.97 -5.19 -0.94
N LEU A 48 13.13 -4.84 -0.40
CA LEU A 48 14.09 -3.98 -1.10
C LEU A 48 14.82 -4.81 -2.17
N PRO A 49 15.12 -4.22 -3.33
CA PRO A 49 15.91 -4.89 -4.36
C PRO A 49 17.31 -5.20 -3.80
N SER A 50 17.80 -6.41 -4.06
CA SER A 50 19.09 -6.90 -3.56
C SER A 50 20.28 -6.53 -4.45
N SER A 51 20.07 -5.87 -5.59
CA SER A 51 21.14 -5.48 -6.50
C SER A 51 21.65 -4.05 -6.24
N PRO A 52 22.97 -3.81 -6.28
CA PRO A 52 23.56 -2.50 -6.02
C PRO A 52 23.29 -1.46 -7.12
N THR A 53 22.46 -1.76 -8.12
CA THR A 53 22.16 -0.84 -9.23
C THR A 53 21.06 0.17 -8.88
N ASP A 54 20.33 0.00 -7.78
CA ASP A 54 19.16 0.83 -7.44
C ASP A 54 19.41 1.80 -6.26
N ALA A 55 20.56 2.49 -6.28
CA ALA A 55 20.84 3.62 -5.38
C ALA A 55 21.22 4.90 -6.13
N ARG A 56 20.96 4.96 -7.44
CA ARG A 56 21.14 6.19 -8.22
C ARG A 56 20.04 6.38 -9.24
N ARG A 57 19.06 7.22 -8.89
CA ARG A 57 18.51 8.22 -9.80
C ARG A 57 17.80 9.34 -9.01
N VAL A 58 18.48 10.49 -9.07
CA VAL A 58 18.08 11.91 -8.96
C VAL A 58 16.71 12.21 -8.37
#